data_AF-A0AB36CJ30-F1
#
_entry.id   AF-A0AB36CJ30-F1
#
_cell.length_a   1.000
_cell.length_b   1.000
_cell.length_c   1.000
_cell.angle_alpha   90.00
_cell.angle_beta   90.00
_cell.angle_gamma   90.00
#
_symmetry.space_group_name_H-M   'P 1'
#
loop_
_entity.id
_entity.type
_entity.pdbx_description
1 polymer ?
#
loop_
_entity_poly.entity_id
_entity_poly.type
_entity_poly.pdbx_seq_one_letter_code
_entity_poly.pdbx_strand_id
1 'polypeptide(L)'
;MTSASDSNGHEELSPFDQQILDFEAHAPKAIALKEKAIRAELDISPVRYHQRLNVIVELPAALAYNPVLVKRLLRKRGEREEIRRAAHENSSSDN
;
A
#
# COMPACT_ATOMS: atom_id res chain seq x y z
N MET A 1 -10.62 20.39 19.99
CA MET A 1 -9.21 20.51 19.57
C MET A 1 -8.43 19.40 20.27
N THR A 2 -8.42 18.20 19.69
CA THR A 2 -7.75 17.03 20.26
C THR A 2 -6.30 16.97 19.80
N SER A 3 -5.43 16.85 20.79
CA SER A 3 -3.98 16.76 20.75
C SER A 3 -3.49 15.38 20.23
N ALA A 4 -2.16 15.28 20.04
CA ALA A 4 -1.32 14.14 19.65
C ALA A 4 -1.15 13.96 18.12
N SER A 5 -0.12 14.49 17.45
CA SER A 5 1.33 14.46 17.75
C SER A 5 1.87 13.06 18.00
N ASP A 6 1.89 12.22 16.96
CA ASP A 6 2.86 11.11 16.78
C ASP A 6 3.13 10.78 15.29
N SER A 7 2.89 11.73 14.38
CA SER A 7 2.99 11.46 12.93
C SER A 7 4.43 11.35 12.41
N ASN A 8 5.44 11.57 13.26
CA ASN A 8 6.85 11.65 12.84
C ASN A 8 7.54 10.30 12.71
N GLY A 9 6.95 9.20 13.20
CA GLY A 9 7.47 7.83 12.98
C GLY A 9 7.18 7.26 11.58
N HIS A 10 6.48 8.03 10.74
CA HIS A 10 6.04 7.63 9.41
C HIS A 10 6.82 8.33 8.29
N GLU A 11 7.75 9.24 8.58
CA GLU A 11 8.51 9.92 7.51
C GLU A 11 9.67 9.08 7.00
N GLU A 12 10.15 8.10 7.78
CA GLU A 12 11.31 7.27 7.45
C GLU A 12 10.90 5.83 7.15
N LEU A 13 11.55 5.24 6.14
CA LEU A 13 11.39 3.83 5.81
C LEU A 13 12.22 2.97 6.76
N SER A 14 11.57 2.09 7.52
CA SER A 14 12.28 1.05 8.24
C SER A 14 12.93 0.05 7.27
N PRO A 15 13.94 -0.73 7.70
CA PRO A 15 14.54 -1.78 6.87
C PRO A 15 13.50 -2.78 6.33
N PHE A 16 12.46 -3.05 7.12
CA PHE A 16 11.35 -3.91 6.71
C PHE A 16 10.47 -3.26 5.63
N ASP A 17 10.27 -1.94 5.69
CA ASP A 17 9.51 -1.21 4.67
C ASP A 17 10.25 -1.18 3.34
N GLN A 18 11.58 -1.02 3.38
CA GLN A 18 12.44 -1.15 2.20
C GLN A 18 12.32 -2.56 1.61
N GLN A 19 12.39 -3.59 2.45
CA GLN A 19 12.22 -4.98 2.02
C GLN A 19 10.85 -5.25 1.37
N ILE A 20 9.77 -4.65 1.88
CA ILE A 20 8.44 -4.72 1.25
C ILE A 20 8.46 -4.08 -0.15
N LEU A 21 9.09 -2.91 -0.30
CA LEU A 21 9.18 -2.22 -1.59
C LEU A 21 10.04 -2.99 -2.59
N ASP A 22 11.19 -3.53 -2.16
CA ASP A 22 12.02 -4.41 -2.99
C ASP A 22 11.22 -5.64 -3.44
N PHE A 23 10.53 -6.30 -2.51
CA PHE A 23 9.68 -7.44 -2.81
C PHE A 23 8.62 -7.12 -3.86
N GLU A 24 7.91 -5.99 -3.73
CA GLU A 24 6.88 -5.59 -4.68
C GLU A 24 7.45 -5.33 -6.09
N ALA A 25 8.73 -4.92 -6.21
CA ALA A 25 9.36 -4.70 -7.50
C ALA A 25 9.50 -6.01 -8.32
N HIS A 26 9.74 -7.14 -7.66
CA HIS A 26 9.89 -8.46 -8.28
C HIS A 26 8.71 -9.42 -8.01
N ALA A 27 7.66 -8.96 -7.34
CA ALA A 27 6.54 -9.80 -6.95
C ALA A 27 5.84 -10.47 -8.15
N PRO A 28 5.44 -11.75 -8.01
CA PRO A 28 4.67 -12.45 -9.03
C PRO A 28 3.37 -11.72 -9.40
N LYS A 29 3.00 -11.75 -10.69
CA LYS A 29 1.73 -11.17 -11.17
C LYS A 29 0.50 -11.90 -10.64
N ALA A 30 0.60 -13.22 -10.45
CA ALA A 30 -0.51 -14.05 -9.96
C ALA A 30 -0.69 -13.88 -8.45
N ILE A 31 -1.90 -13.54 -8.02
CA ILE A 31 -2.23 -13.24 -6.61
C ILE A 31 -1.84 -14.40 -5.69
N ALA A 32 -2.25 -15.63 -6.01
CA ALA A 32 -1.95 -16.80 -5.19
C ALA A 32 -0.44 -17.05 -5.02
N LEU A 33 0.35 -16.85 -6.09
CA LEU A 33 1.81 -16.98 -6.02
C LEU A 33 2.42 -15.85 -5.20
N LYS A 34 1.91 -14.63 -5.34
CA LYS A 34 2.34 -13.47 -4.56
C LYS A 34 2.06 -13.68 -3.07
N GLU A 35 0.86 -14.13 -2.70
CA GLU A 35 0.53 -14.42 -1.29
C GLU A 35 1.42 -15.49 -0.68
N LYS A 36 1.72 -16.55 -1.45
CA LYS A 36 2.66 -17.59 -1.01
C LYS A 36 4.07 -17.03 -0.82
N ALA A 37 4.54 -16.21 -1.75
CA ALA A 37 5.85 -15.57 -1.68
C ALA A 37 5.94 -14.58 -0.51
N ILE A 38 4.89 -13.77 -0.27
CA ILE A 38 4.81 -12.87 0.90
C ILE A 38 5.01 -13.66 2.20
N ARG A 39 4.31 -14.78 2.36
CA ARG A 39 4.44 -15.62 3.57
C ARG A 39 5.81 -16.27 3.68
N ALA A 40 6.44 -16.62 2.56
CA ALA A 40 7.73 -17.30 2.53
C ALA A 40 8.93 -16.36 2.74
N GLU A 41 8.88 -15.15 2.19
CA GLU A 41 9.99 -14.20 2.19
C GLU A 41 9.90 -13.16 3.32
N LEU A 42 8.68 -12.70 3.63
CA LEU A 42 8.45 -11.61 4.61
C LEU A 42 7.90 -12.11 5.95
N ASP A 43 7.59 -13.40 6.06
CA ASP A 43 7.03 -14.06 7.27
C ASP A 43 5.78 -13.36 7.85
N ILE A 44 5.01 -12.69 6.99
CA ILE A 44 3.77 -11.99 7.38
C ILE A 44 2.56 -12.47 6.58
N SER A 45 1.37 -12.20 7.13
CA SER A 45 0.13 -12.46 6.41
C SER A 45 -0.02 -11.49 5.21
N PRO A 46 -0.61 -11.94 4.09
CA PRO A 46 -0.88 -11.07 2.94
C PRO A 46 -1.74 -9.85 3.29
N VAL A 47 -2.64 -9.99 4.27
CA VAL A 47 -3.45 -8.88 4.77
C VAL A 47 -2.58 -7.81 5.40
N ARG A 48 -1.67 -8.21 6.30
CA ARG A 48 -0.73 -7.28 6.97
C ARG A 48 0.23 -6.65 5.96
N TYR A 49 0.66 -7.41 4.96
CA TYR A 49 1.48 -6.91 3.85
C TYR A 49 0.79 -5.77 3.11
N HIS A 50 -0.45 -5.97 2.67
CA HIS A 50 -1.19 -4.93 1.94
C HIS A 50 -1.49 -3.71 2.80
N GLN A 51 -1.80 -3.91 4.09
CA GLN A 51 -1.98 -2.80 5.03
C GLN A 51 -0.70 -1.97 5.15
N ARG A 52 0.45 -2.61 5.36
CA ARG A 52 1.73 -1.91 5.50
C ARG A 52 2.14 -1.23 4.19
N LEU A 53 1.97 -1.91 3.05
CA LEU A 53 2.25 -1.34 1.73
C LEU A 53 1.43 -0.06 1.48
N ASN A 54 0.15 -0.03 1.85
CA ASN A 54 -0.69 1.15 1.69
C ASN A 54 -0.20 2.35 2.51
N VAL A 55 0.36 2.12 3.70
CA VAL A 55 0.96 3.19 4.50
C VAL A 55 2.26 3.66 3.85
N ILE A 56 3.15 2.73 3.48
CA ILE A 56 4.47 3.06 2.92
C ILE A 56 4.35 3.91 1.65
N VAL A 57 3.43 3.58 0.74
CA VAL A 57 3.29 4.31 -0.54
C VAL A 57 2.83 5.76 -0.39
N GLU A 58 2.30 6.14 0.78
CA GLU A 58 1.91 7.52 1.09
C GLU A 58 3.08 8.32 1.70
N LEU A 59 4.19 7.66 2.04
CA LEU A 59 5.33 8.30 2.71
C LEU A 59 6.27 8.96 1.70
N PRO A 60 6.81 10.17 2.00
CA PRO A 60 7.79 10.82 1.15
C PRO A 60 9.08 10.01 1.00
N ALA A 61 9.50 9.27 2.03
CA ALA A 61 10.68 8.40 1.95
C ALA A 61 10.52 7.25 0.95
N ALA A 62 9.30 6.72 0.74
CA ALA A 62 9.05 5.71 -0.29
C ALA A 62 9.30 6.27 -1.70
N LEU A 63 8.88 7.50 -1.95
CA LEU A 63 9.15 8.20 -3.20
C LEU A 63 10.65 8.48 -3.41
N ALA A 64 11.38 8.77 -2.33
CA ALA A 64 12.83 8.95 -2.39
C ALA A 64 13.57 7.62 -2.68
N TYR A 65 13.07 6.51 -2.14
CA TYR A 65 13.67 5.19 -2.33
C TYR A 65 13.39 4.60 -3.72
N ASN A 66 12.12 4.51 -4.14
CA ASN A 66 11.75 3.99 -5.46
C ASN A 66 10.56 4.75 -6.06
N PRO A 67 10.80 5.90 -6.71
CA PRO A 67 9.74 6.78 -7.20
C PRO A 67 8.88 6.13 -8.28
N VAL A 68 9.45 5.24 -9.11
CA VAL A 68 8.72 4.60 -10.22
C VAL A 68 7.73 3.58 -9.69
N LEU A 69 8.16 2.74 -8.75
CA LEU A 69 7.30 1.75 -8.11
C LEU A 69 6.15 2.42 -7.36
N VAL A 70 6.45 3.43 -6.53
CA VAL A 70 5.45 4.12 -5.72
C VAL A 70 4.41 4.82 -6.58
N LYS A 71 4.83 5.54 -7.63
CA LYS A 71 3.88 6.16 -8.58
C LYS A 71 2.96 5.14 -9.26
N ARG A 72 3.49 3.96 -9.62
CA ARG A 72 2.69 2.86 -10.19
C ARG A 72 1.66 2.32 -9.20
N LEU A 73 2.03 2.20 -7.92
CA LEU A 73 1.14 1.74 -6.85
C LEU A 73 0.05 2.77 -6.54
N LEU A 74 0.40 4.05 -6.47
CA LEU A 74 -0.54 5.16 -6.29
C LEU A 74 -1.59 5.21 -7.40
N ARG A 75 -1.17 5.05 -8.66
CA ARG A 75 -2.12 5.00 -9.79
C ARG A 75 -3.13 3.86 -9.64
N LYS A 76 -2.65 2.65 -9.32
CA LYS A 76 -3.48 1.47 -9.07
C LYS A 76 -4.50 1.67 -7.95
N ARG A 77 -4.17 2.49 -6.95
CA ARG A 77 -5.08 2.84 -5.86
C ARG A 77 -6.15 3.82 -6.33
N GLY A 78 -5.79 4.85 -7.08
CA GLY A 78 -6.75 5.80 -7.65
C GLY A 78 -7.85 5.10 -8.47
N GLU A 79 -7.45 4.13 -9.30
CA GLU A 79 -8.39 3.30 -10.08
C GLU A 79 -9.37 2.52 -9.17
N ARG A 80 -8.92 2.01 -8.01
CA ARG A 80 -9.77 1.29 -7.06
C ARG A 80 -10.71 2.21 -6.28
N GLU A 81 -10.27 3.42 -5.97
CA GLU A 81 -11.09 4.41 -5.27
C GLU A 81 -12.19 4.97 -6.16
N GLU A 82 -11.90 5.22 -7.44
CA GLU A 82 -12.88 5.64 -8.43
C GLU A 82 -14.01 4.61 -8.59
N ILE A 83 -13.66 3.32 -8.71
CA ILE A 83 -14.64 2.22 -8.76
C ILE A 83 -15.50 2.18 -7.49
N ARG A 84 -14.90 2.38 -6.31
CA ARG A 84 -15.65 2.42 -5.04
C ARG A 84 -16.58 3.62 -4.94
N ARG A 85 -16.14 4.80 -5.38
CA ARG A 85 -16.98 6.01 -5.43
C ARG A 85 -18.15 5.83 -6.38
N ALA A 86 -17.89 5.32 -7.59
CA ALA A 86 -18.94 5.01 -8.57
C ALA A 86 -19.94 3.96 -8.06
N ALA A 87 -19.47 2.96 -7.30
CA ALA A 87 -20.34 1.97 -6.67
C ALA A 87 -21.20 2.55 -5.54
N HIS A 88 -20.68 3.50 -4.76
CA HIS A 88 -21.42 4.16 -3.68
C HIS A 88 -22.43 5.19 -4.22
N GLU A 89 -22.09 5.92 -5.28
CA GLU A 89 -22.96 6.95 -5.89
C GLU A 89 -24.23 6.33 -6.52
N ASN A 90 -24.11 5.11 -7.08
CA ASN A 90 -25.27 4.34 -7.55
C ASN A 90 -26.21 3.86 -6.44
N SER A 91 -25.82 3.96 -5.17
CA SER A 91 -26.64 3.53 -4.02
C SER A 91 -27.28 4.71 -3.26
N SER A 92 -27.01 5.96 -3.65
CA SER A 92 -27.53 7.17 -2.97
C SER A 92 -28.65 7.90 -3.71
N SER A 93 -29.31 7.26 -4.68
CA SER A 93 -30.48 7.81 -5.38
C SER A 93 -31.83 7.20 -4.96
N ASP A 94 -31.89 6.48 -3.85
CA ASP A 94 -33.11 5.87 -3.31
C ASP A 94 -33.15 6.07 -1.78
N ASN A 95 -33.57 7.26 -1.32
CA ASN A 95 -34.33 7.50 -0.08
C ASN A 95 -34.74 8.97 0.05
#